data_AF-A0A2N5W6Z8-F1
#
_entry.id   AF-A0A2N5W6Z8-F1
#
_cell.length_a   1.000
_cell.length_b   1.000
_cell.length_c   1.000
_cell.angle_alpha   90.00
_cell.angle_beta   90.00
_cell.angle_gamma   90.00
#
_symmetry.space_group_name_H-M   'P 1'
#
loop_
_entity.id
_entity.type
_entity.pdbx_description
1 polymer ?
#
loop_
_entity_poly.entity_id
_entity_poly.type
_entity_poly.pdbx_seq_one_letter_code
_entity_poly.pdbx_strand_id
1 'polypeptide(L)'
;MLQASLSLDHPFTNWSPDKFPQRSLDEQMAQAQQFFGPTPIHVHPDGNLAPPMFLPGIPSQRSMLKAVDKLRFFLATAPTSFDTSPYNQQDPVAREERCLNRFQLPTGEPISCGYWNGFYHVSGTDIVRALDFRFTAFGRPVRNARKFEEGISSDLRNLKSGLDATLEQPKSDFLELLFKYNCIRTQKRQKVFYWFSVPHDRLFLDALDRDLKREKLGLEPTTEAVAEPALSFVYNPSHY
;
A
#
# COMPACT_ATOMS: atom_id res chain seq x y z
N MET A 1 50.24 33.71 35.53
CA MET A 1 50.68 32.31 35.38
C MET A 1 49.42 31.49 35.16
N LEU A 2 49.19 30.72 34.11
CA LEU A 2 50.00 30.22 33.01
C LEU A 2 49.06 29.99 31.82
N GLN A 3 49.53 30.30 30.61
CA GLN A 3 48.92 29.91 29.35
C GLN A 3 48.99 28.40 29.16
N ALA A 4 48.01 27.82 28.45
CA ALA A 4 48.21 26.62 27.65
C ALA A 4 47.27 26.69 26.42
N SER A 5 47.88 27.09 25.30
CA SER A 5 47.43 26.92 23.93
C SER A 5 47.50 25.45 23.49
N LEU A 6 46.73 25.09 22.46
CA LEU A 6 46.90 24.03 21.42
C LEU A 6 45.48 23.64 20.95
N SER A 7 45.11 23.41 19.69
CA SER A 7 45.66 23.57 18.34
C SER A 7 44.47 23.22 17.44
N LEU A 8 44.12 24.08 16.48
CA LEU A 8 43.25 23.71 15.35
C LEU A 8 44.09 22.95 14.31
N ASP A 9 43.40 22.23 13.43
CA ASP A 9 43.88 21.56 12.21
C ASP A 9 44.31 20.08 12.33
N HIS A 10 43.36 19.17 12.04
CA HIS A 10 43.65 18.04 11.15
C HIS A 10 42.43 17.68 10.29
N PRO A 11 42.61 17.51 8.96
CA PRO A 11 41.54 17.19 8.02
C PRO A 11 41.16 15.71 8.08
N PHE A 12 39.87 15.42 8.09
CA PHE A 12 39.33 14.08 8.01
C PHE A 12 39.33 13.59 6.55
N THR A 13 40.50 13.20 6.05
CA THR A 13 40.64 12.47 4.78
C THR A 13 41.10 11.04 5.06
N ASN A 14 40.14 10.11 5.15
CA ASN A 14 40.29 8.76 4.61
C ASN A 14 38.92 8.06 4.56
N TRP A 15 38.21 8.22 3.45
CA TRP A 15 37.10 7.35 3.07
C TRP A 15 37.48 6.66 1.76
N SER A 16 37.86 5.40 1.83
CA SER A 16 38.00 4.52 0.67
C SER A 16 36.83 3.54 0.64
N PRO A 17 36.09 3.44 -0.48
CA PRO A 17 34.91 2.59 -0.60
C PRO A 17 35.31 1.22 -1.14
N ASP A 18 36.22 0.49 -0.49
CA ASP A 18 36.58 -0.86 -0.93
C ASP A 18 36.98 -1.70 0.28
N LYS A 19 35.95 -2.33 0.90
CA LYS A 19 36.01 -3.60 1.64
C LYS A 19 34.68 -3.83 2.39
N PHE A 20 33.68 -4.28 1.66
CA PHE A 20 32.63 -5.13 2.21
C PHE A 20 32.65 -6.46 1.43
N PRO A 21 32.65 -7.63 2.10
CA PRO A 21 32.52 -8.89 1.39
C PRO A 21 31.11 -8.97 0.81
N GLN A 22 31.01 -9.00 -0.52
CA GLN A 22 29.78 -9.30 -1.25
C GLN A 22 29.34 -10.73 -0.91
N ARG A 23 28.44 -10.88 0.07
CA ARG A 23 27.52 -12.02 0.08
C ARG A 23 26.42 -11.71 -0.93
N SER A 24 26.28 -12.60 -1.91
CA SER A 24 25.27 -12.50 -2.95
C SER A 24 23.86 -12.53 -2.33
N LEU A 25 23.00 -11.62 -2.77
CA LEU A 25 21.56 -11.64 -2.46
C LEU A 25 20.88 -12.95 -2.88
N ASP A 26 21.48 -13.71 -3.81
CA ASP A 26 20.96 -15.01 -4.23
C ASP A 26 21.15 -16.10 -3.15
N GLU A 27 22.18 -16.01 -2.30
CA GLU A 27 22.41 -16.96 -1.21
C GLU A 27 21.41 -16.76 -0.05
N GLN A 28 20.94 -15.52 0.17
CA GLN A 28 19.91 -15.24 1.17
C GLN A 28 18.51 -15.68 0.72
N MET A 29 18.27 -15.79 -0.59
CA MET A 29 17.00 -16.29 -1.14
C MET A 29 16.93 -17.82 -1.18
N ALA A 30 18.07 -18.51 -1.30
CA ALA A 30 18.10 -19.97 -1.33
C ALA A 30 17.79 -20.64 0.03
N GLN A 31 18.01 -19.95 1.16
CA GLN A 31 17.71 -20.50 2.49
C GLN A 31 16.22 -20.39 2.89
N ALA A 32 15.44 -19.54 2.23
CA ALA A 32 14.01 -19.37 2.54
C ALA A 32 13.11 -20.47 1.93
N GLN A 33 13.65 -21.33 1.05
CA GLN A 33 12.86 -22.34 0.33
C GLN A 33 12.89 -23.75 0.97
N GLN A 34 13.52 -23.93 2.14
CA GLN A 34 13.67 -25.26 2.76
C GLN A 34 12.59 -25.66 3.79
N PHE A 35 11.53 -24.86 4.00
CA PHE A 35 10.46 -25.19 4.94
C PHE A 35 9.11 -25.44 4.24
N PHE A 36 9.06 -26.40 3.32
CA PHE A 36 7.81 -27.01 2.88
C PHE A 36 7.94 -28.54 2.92
N GLY A 37 7.90 -29.09 4.13
CA GLY A 37 7.57 -30.50 4.36
C GLY A 37 6.05 -30.65 4.62
N PRO A 38 5.47 -31.84 4.39
CA PRO A 38 4.07 -32.09 4.76
C PRO A 38 3.89 -31.95 6.28
N THR A 39 2.81 -31.29 6.69
CA THR A 39 2.44 -31.04 8.09
C THR A 39 2.49 -32.32 8.94
N PRO A 40 3.11 -32.31 10.15
CA PRO A 40 2.99 -33.43 11.07
C PRO A 40 1.55 -33.48 11.61
N ILE A 41 0.87 -34.59 11.36
CA ILE A 41 -0.43 -34.88 11.97
C ILE A 41 -0.15 -35.31 13.41
N HIS A 42 -0.40 -34.42 14.39
CA HIS A 42 -0.26 -34.81 15.78
C HIS A 42 -1.54 -35.53 16.24
N VAL A 43 -1.44 -36.85 16.35
CA VAL A 43 -2.52 -37.72 16.82
C VAL A 43 -2.39 -37.85 18.34
N HIS A 44 -3.45 -37.50 19.08
CA HIS A 44 -3.50 -37.79 20.52
C HIS A 44 -3.50 -39.30 20.77
N PRO A 45 -3.02 -39.78 21.93
CA PRO A 45 -2.96 -41.21 22.28
C PRO A 45 -4.31 -41.95 22.13
N ASP A 46 -5.42 -41.19 22.14
CA ASP A 46 -6.80 -41.69 22.12
C ASP A 46 -7.40 -41.77 20.71
N GLY A 47 -6.61 -41.52 19.66
CA GLY A 47 -7.04 -41.66 18.25
C GLY A 47 -7.90 -40.53 17.68
N ASN A 48 -8.20 -39.49 18.46
CA ASN A 48 -8.91 -38.30 17.97
C ASN A 48 -7.95 -37.33 17.25
N LEU A 49 -8.36 -36.86 16.06
CA LEU A 49 -7.72 -35.76 15.35
C LEU A 49 -7.89 -34.47 16.16
N ALA A 50 -6.79 -33.83 16.55
CA ALA A 50 -6.86 -32.49 17.16
C ALA A 50 -7.46 -31.50 16.14
N PRO A 51 -8.39 -30.62 16.56
CA PRO A 51 -8.85 -29.53 15.70
C PRO A 51 -7.64 -28.67 15.28
N PRO A 52 -7.61 -28.16 14.04
CA PRO A 52 -6.47 -27.41 13.55
C PRO A 52 -6.19 -26.23 14.47
N MET A 53 -5.02 -26.22 15.10
CA MET A 53 -4.55 -25.06 15.85
C MET A 53 -4.42 -23.89 14.87
N PHE A 54 -5.22 -22.85 15.08
CA PHE A 54 -5.09 -21.58 14.37
C PHE A 54 -3.69 -21.02 14.62
N LEU A 55 -2.85 -20.98 13.58
CA LEU A 55 -1.55 -20.33 13.61
C LEU A 55 -1.73 -18.84 13.99
N PRO A 56 -0.95 -18.29 14.93
CA PRO A 56 -0.98 -16.86 15.23
C PRO A 56 -0.33 -16.11 14.06
N GLY A 57 -1.08 -15.26 13.36
CA GLY A 57 -0.53 -14.36 12.34
C GLY A 57 -1.46 -13.98 11.19
N ILE A 58 -2.51 -14.76 10.91
CA ILE A 58 -3.51 -14.38 9.89
C ILE A 58 -4.67 -13.67 10.59
N PRO A 59 -4.90 -12.36 10.34
CA PRO A 59 -6.04 -11.66 10.92
C PRO A 59 -7.35 -12.35 10.49
N SER A 60 -8.24 -12.59 11.46
CA SER A 60 -9.55 -13.18 11.15
C SER A 60 -10.32 -12.30 10.15
N GLN A 61 -11.21 -12.91 9.37
CA GLN A 61 -11.98 -12.17 8.36
C GLN A 61 -12.82 -11.04 8.98
N ARG A 62 -13.35 -11.25 10.18
CA ARG A 62 -14.04 -10.19 10.94
C ARG A 62 -13.11 -9.02 11.29
N SER A 63 -11.85 -9.28 11.59
CA SER A 63 -10.84 -8.24 11.83
C SER A 63 -10.54 -7.46 10.55
N MET A 64 -10.42 -8.18 9.42
CA MET A 64 -10.18 -7.58 8.11
C MET A 64 -11.33 -6.65 7.70
N LEU A 65 -12.59 -7.06 7.88
CA LEU A 65 -13.75 -6.22 7.61
C LEU A 65 -13.78 -4.95 8.49
N LYS A 66 -13.46 -5.07 9.79
CA LYS A 66 -13.32 -3.90 10.66
C LYS A 66 -12.21 -2.95 10.18
N ALA A 67 -11.11 -3.50 9.66
CA ALA A 67 -10.05 -2.69 9.09
C ALA A 67 -10.46 -2.01 7.77
N VAL A 68 -11.36 -2.61 6.98
CA VAL A 68 -12.00 -1.95 5.84
C VAL A 68 -12.85 -0.76 6.29
N ASP A 69 -13.59 -0.87 7.39
CA ASP A 69 -14.36 0.26 7.92
C ASP A 69 -13.46 1.41 8.38
N LYS A 70 -12.32 1.10 9.02
CA LYS A 70 -11.30 2.10 9.36
C LYS A 70 -10.70 2.76 8.12
N LEU A 71 -10.42 1.98 7.08
CA LEU A 71 -9.93 2.50 5.80
C LEU A 71 -10.97 3.43 5.17
N ARG A 72 -12.24 3.04 5.13
CA ARG A 72 -13.33 3.88 4.60
C ARG A 72 -13.45 5.20 5.37
N PHE A 73 -13.38 5.13 6.70
CA PHE A 73 -13.37 6.32 7.55
C PHE A 73 -12.20 7.23 7.19
N PHE A 74 -10.98 6.68 7.08
CA PHE A 74 -9.82 7.45 6.66
C PHE A 74 -9.99 8.06 5.26
N LEU A 75 -10.47 7.30 4.27
CA LEU A 75 -10.73 7.83 2.92
C LEU A 75 -11.74 8.99 2.93
N ALA A 76 -12.71 8.96 3.85
CA ALA A 76 -13.70 10.02 4.00
C ALA A 76 -13.17 11.26 4.74
N THR A 77 -12.24 11.09 5.70
CA THR A 77 -11.86 12.17 6.63
C THR A 77 -10.39 12.58 6.58
N ALA A 78 -9.51 11.91 5.83
CA ALA A 78 -8.08 12.23 5.85
C ALA A 78 -7.76 13.71 5.56
N PRO A 79 -8.44 14.40 4.63
CA PRO A 79 -8.23 15.83 4.40
C PRO A 79 -8.51 16.73 5.62
N THR A 80 -9.35 16.29 6.58
CA THR A 80 -9.74 17.12 7.72
C THR A 80 -8.85 16.91 8.95
N SER A 81 -7.97 15.91 8.94
CA SER A 81 -7.15 15.55 10.10
C SER A 81 -5.67 15.88 9.94
N PHE A 82 -5.33 16.83 9.05
CA PHE A 82 -3.97 17.37 8.98
C PHE A 82 -3.67 18.22 10.20
N ASP A 83 -2.44 18.10 10.71
CA ASP A 83 -1.96 18.93 11.81
C ASP A 83 -1.80 20.39 11.34
N THR A 84 -2.59 21.29 11.93
CA THR A 84 -2.59 22.73 11.65
C THR A 84 -1.78 23.54 12.65
N SER A 85 -1.12 22.88 13.61
CA SER A 85 -0.29 23.56 14.60
C SER A 85 0.89 24.28 13.94
N PRO A 86 1.31 25.44 14.50
CA PRO A 86 2.49 26.15 14.03
C PRO A 86 3.71 25.24 14.03
N TYR A 87 4.51 25.29 12.96
CA TYR A 87 5.76 24.55 12.85
C TYR A 87 6.83 25.45 12.21
N ASN A 88 8.09 25.08 12.41
CA ASN A 88 9.21 25.78 11.78
C ASN A 88 9.25 25.45 10.28
N GLN A 89 8.93 26.41 9.41
CA GLN A 89 8.93 26.21 7.97
C GLN A 89 10.33 25.95 7.39
N GLN A 90 11.39 26.31 8.11
CA GLN A 90 12.76 26.00 7.73
C GLN A 90 13.18 24.58 8.11
N ASP A 91 12.38 23.86 8.90
CA ASP A 91 12.60 22.44 9.19
C ASP A 91 11.97 21.57 8.08
N PRO A 92 12.80 20.93 7.22
CA PRO A 92 12.29 20.13 6.13
C PRO A 92 11.49 18.92 6.60
N VAL A 93 11.82 18.32 7.76
CA VAL A 93 11.11 17.14 8.27
C VAL A 93 9.72 17.53 8.74
N ALA A 94 9.63 18.60 9.54
CA ALA A 94 8.34 19.12 10.00
C ALA A 94 7.43 19.50 8.82
N ARG A 95 7.99 20.10 7.76
CA ARG A 95 7.23 20.45 6.55
C ARG A 95 6.66 19.21 5.85
N GLU A 96 7.47 18.17 5.66
CA GLU A 96 7.03 16.94 5.00
C GLU A 96 5.93 16.22 5.80
N GLU A 97 6.05 16.19 7.13
CA GLU A 97 5.01 15.62 8.02
C GLU A 97 3.70 16.39 7.96
N ARG A 98 3.74 17.71 7.69
CA ARG A 98 2.55 18.54 7.47
C ARG A 98 1.92 18.33 6.10
N CYS A 99 2.66 17.75 5.15
CA CYS A 99 2.16 17.48 3.80
C CYS A 99 1.55 16.08 3.65
N LEU A 100 1.69 15.18 4.63
CA LEU A 100 1.17 13.81 4.53
C LEU A 100 0.36 13.39 5.75
N ASN A 101 -0.86 12.92 5.50
CA ASN A 101 -1.66 12.19 6.47
C ASN A 101 -1.75 10.73 6.04
N ARG A 102 -1.36 9.79 6.91
CA ARG A 102 -1.10 8.39 6.52
C ARG A 102 -1.93 7.41 7.33
N PHE A 103 -2.45 6.40 6.66
CA PHE A 103 -3.15 5.28 7.25
C PHE A 103 -2.38 3.98 6.99
N GLN A 104 -2.15 3.21 8.05
CA GLN A 104 -1.43 1.94 7.97
C GLN A 104 -2.40 0.80 7.68
N LEU A 105 -2.27 0.14 6.53
CA LEU A 105 -3.05 -1.07 6.25
C LEU A 105 -2.55 -2.24 7.13
N PRO A 106 -3.42 -3.21 7.45
CA PRO A 106 -3.02 -4.47 8.09
C PRO A 106 -1.96 -5.26 7.31
N THR A 107 -1.83 -5.02 6.01
CA THR A 107 -0.79 -5.62 5.15
C THR A 107 0.61 -5.07 5.41
N GLY A 108 0.74 -3.99 6.19
CA GLY A 108 2.02 -3.30 6.41
C GLY A 108 2.30 -2.19 5.39
N GLU A 109 1.48 -2.02 4.37
CA GLU A 109 1.61 -0.90 3.43
C GLU A 109 0.80 0.34 3.86
N PRO A 110 1.36 1.55 3.74
CA PRO A 110 0.63 2.78 4.05
C PRO A 110 -0.21 3.25 2.85
N ILE A 111 -1.28 3.98 3.15
CA ILE A 111 -2.03 4.82 2.22
C ILE A 111 -1.87 6.26 2.68
N SER A 112 -1.50 7.16 1.77
CA SER A 112 -1.20 8.54 2.13
C SER A 112 -2.11 9.53 1.41
N CYS A 113 -2.69 10.45 2.19
CA CYS A 113 -3.28 11.69 1.70
C CYS A 113 -2.17 12.75 1.66
N GLY A 114 -1.90 13.30 0.47
CA GLY A 114 -0.91 14.36 0.28
C GLY A 114 -1.57 15.73 0.16
N TYR A 115 -1.19 16.68 1.01
CA TYR A 115 -1.56 18.08 0.86
C TYR A 115 -0.46 18.85 0.10
N TRP A 116 -0.80 19.34 -1.08
CA TRP A 116 0.13 20.04 -1.96
C TRP A 116 -0.59 21.14 -2.75
N ASN A 117 0.00 22.33 -2.84
CA ASN A 117 -0.55 23.47 -3.58
C ASN A 117 -2.03 23.79 -3.27
N GLY A 118 -2.47 23.60 -2.01
CA GLY A 118 -3.86 23.87 -1.60
C GLY A 118 -4.86 22.74 -1.89
N PHE A 119 -4.41 21.62 -2.47
CA PHE A 119 -5.25 20.49 -2.80
C PHE A 119 -4.79 19.21 -2.08
N TYR A 120 -5.76 18.34 -1.82
CA TYR A 120 -5.52 17.00 -1.29
C TYR A 120 -5.42 16.00 -2.42
N HIS A 121 -4.48 15.08 -2.31
CA HIS A 121 -4.09 14.18 -3.38
C HIS A 121 -3.96 12.74 -2.89
N VAL A 122 -4.20 11.80 -3.79
CA VAL A 122 -3.91 10.37 -3.63
C VAL A 122 -3.22 9.86 -4.89
N SER A 123 -2.21 9.00 -4.71
CA SER A 123 -1.50 8.41 -5.84
C SER A 123 -2.25 7.21 -6.42
N GLY A 124 -1.99 6.89 -7.70
CA GLY A 124 -2.52 5.65 -8.30
C GLY A 124 -2.10 4.40 -7.54
N THR A 125 -0.87 4.36 -7.02
CA THR A 125 -0.36 3.23 -6.22
C THR A 125 -1.16 3.06 -4.93
N ASP A 126 -1.46 4.13 -4.21
CA ASP A 126 -2.22 4.06 -2.96
C ASP A 126 -3.69 3.70 -3.20
N ILE A 127 -4.28 4.12 -4.34
CA ILE A 127 -5.60 3.65 -4.78
C ILE A 127 -5.59 2.13 -5.00
N VAL A 128 -4.58 1.61 -5.70
CA VAL A 128 -4.44 0.17 -5.97
C VAL A 128 -4.30 -0.61 -4.66
N ARG A 129 -3.46 -0.14 -3.73
CA ARG A 129 -3.31 -0.73 -2.38
C ARG A 129 -4.63 -0.77 -1.60
N ALA A 130 -5.38 0.33 -1.62
CA ALA A 130 -6.68 0.41 -0.97
C ALA A 130 -7.66 -0.63 -1.53
N LEU A 131 -7.69 -0.79 -2.86
CA LEU A 131 -8.57 -1.75 -3.52
C LEU A 131 -8.11 -3.19 -3.28
N ASP A 132 -6.82 -3.49 -3.45
CA ASP A 132 -6.24 -4.82 -3.18
C ASP A 132 -6.55 -5.30 -1.76
N PHE A 133 -6.35 -4.42 -0.77
CA PHE A 133 -6.71 -4.73 0.61
C PHE A 133 -8.21 -4.98 0.78
N ARG A 134 -9.08 -4.18 0.16
CA ARG A 134 -10.53 -4.39 0.20
C ARG A 134 -10.94 -5.71 -0.42
N PHE A 135 -10.32 -6.11 -1.54
CA PHE A 135 -10.56 -7.39 -2.20
C PHE A 135 -10.15 -8.56 -1.29
N THR A 136 -8.97 -8.47 -0.68
CA THR A 136 -8.50 -9.46 0.30
C THR A 136 -9.46 -9.57 1.50
N ALA A 137 -9.85 -8.44 2.10
CA ALA A 137 -10.77 -8.40 3.22
C ALA A 137 -12.21 -8.81 2.87
N PHE A 138 -12.62 -8.65 1.60
CA PHE A 138 -13.88 -9.17 1.08
C PHE A 138 -13.86 -10.69 0.88
N GLY A 139 -12.68 -11.33 0.95
CA GLY A 139 -12.51 -12.76 0.72
C GLY A 139 -12.23 -13.12 -0.74
N ARG A 140 -11.84 -12.12 -1.56
CA ARG A 140 -11.37 -12.29 -2.95
C ARG A 140 -9.92 -11.81 -3.12
N PRO A 141 -8.89 -12.48 -2.60
CA PRO A 141 -7.51 -12.06 -2.80
C PRO A 141 -7.15 -11.92 -4.28
N VAL A 142 -6.30 -10.95 -4.59
CA VAL A 142 -5.78 -10.73 -5.95
C VAL A 142 -4.75 -11.81 -6.28
N ARG A 143 -4.99 -12.56 -7.36
CA ARG A 143 -4.08 -13.60 -7.86
C ARG A 143 -3.16 -13.09 -8.96
N ASN A 144 -3.63 -12.11 -9.73
CA ASN A 144 -2.87 -11.49 -10.80
C ASN A 144 -2.71 -9.98 -10.57
N ALA A 145 -1.77 -9.61 -9.70
CA ALA A 145 -1.56 -8.23 -9.26
C ALA A 145 -1.30 -7.27 -10.44
N ARG A 146 -0.56 -7.72 -11.47
CA ARG A 146 -0.27 -6.89 -12.65
C ARG A 146 -1.53 -6.59 -13.44
N LYS A 147 -2.32 -7.61 -13.82
CA LYS A 147 -3.58 -7.39 -14.56
C LYS A 147 -4.58 -6.58 -13.74
N PHE A 148 -4.62 -6.79 -12.42
CA PHE A 148 -5.45 -6.02 -11.51
C PHE A 148 -5.07 -4.54 -11.53
N GLU A 149 -3.79 -4.22 -11.33
CA GLU A 149 -3.28 -2.85 -11.39
C GLU A 149 -3.51 -2.19 -12.76
N GLU A 150 -3.31 -2.92 -13.86
CA GLU A 150 -3.63 -2.44 -15.22
C GLU A 150 -5.12 -2.13 -15.38
N GLY A 151 -6.01 -2.95 -14.80
CA GLY A 151 -7.46 -2.73 -14.78
C GLY A 151 -7.87 -1.48 -13.99
N ILE A 152 -7.34 -1.29 -12.78
CA ILE A 152 -7.60 -0.09 -11.98
C ILE A 152 -7.03 1.15 -12.68
N SER A 153 -5.81 1.06 -13.20
CA SER A 153 -5.19 2.14 -13.98
C SER A 153 -6.02 2.51 -15.21
N SER A 154 -6.68 1.52 -15.82
CA SER A 154 -7.60 1.71 -16.93
C SER A 154 -8.83 2.53 -16.53
N ASP A 155 -9.44 2.25 -15.38
CA ASP A 155 -10.60 2.98 -14.89
C ASP A 155 -10.26 4.42 -14.50
N LEU A 156 -9.09 4.61 -13.90
CA LEU A 156 -8.56 5.92 -13.52
C LEU A 156 -8.26 6.84 -14.71
N ARG A 157 -8.27 6.32 -15.95
CA ARG A 157 -8.15 7.17 -17.15
C ARG A 157 -9.36 8.10 -17.33
N ASN A 158 -10.53 7.74 -16.78
CA ASN A 158 -11.75 8.54 -16.88
C ASN A 158 -11.66 9.87 -16.11
N LEU A 159 -10.83 9.93 -15.08
CA LEU A 159 -10.56 11.15 -14.29
C LEU A 159 -9.66 12.09 -15.10
N LYS A 160 -10.04 13.34 -15.35
CA LYS A 160 -9.31 14.23 -16.27
C LYS A 160 -8.19 15.01 -15.57
N SER A 161 -7.04 15.13 -16.22
CA SER A 161 -5.98 16.03 -15.73
C SER A 161 -6.45 17.49 -15.75
N GLY A 162 -6.16 18.26 -14.71
CA GLY A 162 -6.62 19.63 -14.48
C GLY A 162 -7.96 19.72 -13.76
N LEU A 163 -8.81 18.69 -13.84
CA LEU A 163 -10.13 18.67 -13.18
C LEU A 163 -10.15 17.71 -11.99
N ASP A 164 -9.67 16.49 -12.18
CA ASP A 164 -9.73 15.40 -11.21
C ASP A 164 -8.35 14.93 -10.74
N ALA A 165 -7.30 15.44 -11.37
CA ALA A 165 -5.93 15.03 -11.14
C ALA A 165 -4.93 16.10 -11.62
N THR A 166 -3.74 16.10 -11.02
CA THR A 166 -2.59 16.87 -11.48
C THR A 166 -1.62 15.95 -12.22
N LEU A 167 -1.02 16.45 -13.31
CA LEU A 167 0.05 15.76 -14.02
C LEU A 167 1.40 16.33 -13.56
N GLU A 168 2.00 15.68 -12.58
CA GLU A 168 3.25 16.09 -11.97
C GLU A 168 4.46 15.71 -12.83
N GLN A 169 5.37 16.67 -13.00
CA GLN A 169 6.56 16.50 -13.83
C GLN A 169 7.66 15.75 -13.05
N PRO A 170 8.54 15.01 -13.75
CA PRO A 170 9.70 14.39 -13.11
C PRO A 170 10.49 15.41 -12.29
N LYS A 171 10.97 15.00 -11.12
CA LYS A 171 11.76 15.83 -10.19
C LYS A 171 11.02 17.04 -9.59
N SER A 172 9.68 17.10 -9.65
CA SER A 172 8.95 18.08 -8.83
C SER A 172 9.09 17.73 -7.35
N ASP A 173 9.18 18.73 -6.48
CA ASP A 173 9.25 18.55 -5.02
C ASP A 173 8.13 17.63 -4.51
N PHE A 174 6.94 17.72 -5.12
CA PHE A 174 5.83 16.86 -4.77
C PHE A 174 6.08 15.39 -5.13
N LEU A 175 6.60 15.10 -6.32
CA LEU A 175 6.96 13.72 -6.67
C LEU A 175 8.14 13.20 -5.84
N GLU A 176 9.09 14.05 -5.49
CA GLU A 176 10.17 13.67 -4.57
C GLU A 176 9.61 13.27 -3.21
N LEU A 177 8.69 14.06 -2.66
CA LEU A 177 7.96 13.73 -1.43
C LEU A 177 7.20 12.39 -1.57
N LEU A 178 6.37 12.25 -2.61
CA LEU A 178 5.58 11.02 -2.81
C LEU A 178 6.46 9.79 -2.99
N PHE A 179 7.60 9.92 -3.68
CA PHE A 179 8.55 8.82 -3.87
C PHE A 179 9.26 8.47 -2.56
N LYS A 180 9.73 9.47 -1.81
CA LYS A 180 10.37 9.32 -0.49
C LYS A 180 9.48 8.54 0.48
N TYR A 181 8.18 8.81 0.48
CA TYR A 181 7.21 8.15 1.35
C TYR A 181 6.51 6.93 0.72
N ASN A 182 7.08 6.39 -0.36
CA ASN A 182 6.63 5.17 -1.04
C ASN A 182 5.18 5.23 -1.53
N CYS A 183 4.66 6.43 -1.80
CA CYS A 183 3.34 6.65 -2.39
C CYS A 183 3.36 6.41 -3.91
N ILE A 184 4.54 6.43 -4.55
CA ILE A 184 4.73 6.13 -5.97
C ILE A 184 5.99 5.28 -6.14
N ARG A 185 6.03 4.46 -7.20
CA ARG A 185 7.17 3.54 -7.46
C ARG A 185 8.26 4.13 -8.35
N THR A 186 8.00 5.25 -9.01
CA THR A 186 8.97 5.90 -9.92
C THR A 186 8.82 7.41 -9.85
N GLN A 187 9.90 8.14 -10.13
CA GLN A 187 9.89 9.61 -10.27
C GLN A 187 9.71 10.07 -11.73
N LYS A 188 9.17 9.20 -12.60
CA LYS A 188 8.71 9.61 -13.93
C LYS A 188 7.44 10.45 -13.79
N ARG A 189 7.04 11.13 -14.86
CA ARG A 189 5.79 11.91 -14.91
C ARG A 189 4.63 11.08 -14.37
N GLN A 190 4.03 11.52 -13.27
CA GLN A 190 2.91 10.82 -12.63
C GLN A 190 1.63 11.62 -12.76
N LYS A 191 0.53 10.91 -12.90
CA LYS A 191 -0.81 11.47 -12.68
C LYS A 191 -1.18 11.21 -11.23
N VAL A 192 -1.38 12.28 -10.46
CA VAL A 192 -1.76 12.23 -9.05
C VAL A 192 -3.19 12.76 -8.94
N PHE A 193 -4.08 12.03 -8.29
CA PHE A 193 -5.51 12.31 -8.33
C PHE A 193 -5.91 13.22 -7.17
N TYR A 194 -6.85 14.13 -7.41
CA TYR A 194 -7.45 14.88 -6.32
C TYR A 194 -8.27 13.94 -5.45
N TRP A 195 -8.08 14.05 -4.14
CA TRP A 195 -8.62 13.13 -3.15
C TRP A 195 -10.13 12.92 -3.31
N PHE A 196 -10.88 14.01 -3.45
CA PHE A 196 -12.34 13.99 -3.55
C PHE A 196 -12.86 13.57 -4.92
N SER A 197 -12.01 13.51 -5.95
CA SER A 197 -12.40 13.10 -7.30
C SER A 197 -12.33 11.59 -7.51
N VAL A 198 -11.76 10.81 -6.58
CA VAL A 198 -11.56 9.37 -6.74
C VAL A 198 -12.77 8.59 -6.17
N PRO A 199 -13.59 7.93 -7.00
CA PRO A 199 -14.75 7.19 -6.53
C PRO A 199 -14.33 5.76 -6.11
N HIS A 200 -13.66 5.62 -4.95
CA HIS A 200 -13.09 4.35 -4.49
C HIS A 200 -14.08 3.17 -4.47
N ASP A 201 -15.32 3.39 -4.06
CA ASP A 201 -16.34 2.34 -4.05
C ASP A 201 -16.76 1.93 -5.46
N ARG A 202 -16.87 2.89 -6.39
CA ARG A 202 -17.17 2.60 -7.78
C ARG A 202 -16.04 1.80 -8.44
N LEU A 203 -14.79 2.18 -8.19
CA LEU A 203 -13.62 1.44 -8.69
C LEU A 203 -13.59 0.00 -8.18
N PHE A 204 -13.94 -0.22 -6.91
CA PHE A 204 -14.07 -1.57 -6.35
C PHE A 204 -15.16 -2.38 -7.06
N LEU A 205 -16.35 -1.80 -7.24
CA LEU A 205 -17.48 -2.45 -7.91
C LEU A 205 -17.19 -2.75 -9.39
N ASP A 206 -16.61 -1.81 -10.12
CA ASP A 206 -16.26 -1.99 -11.54
C ASP A 206 -15.18 -3.09 -11.70
N ALA A 207 -14.20 -3.16 -10.78
CA ALA A 207 -13.22 -4.24 -10.76
C ALA A 207 -13.86 -5.61 -10.46
N LEU A 208 -14.78 -5.66 -9.48
CA LEU A 208 -15.47 -6.89 -9.10
C LEU A 208 -16.38 -7.39 -10.24
N ASP A 209 -17.19 -6.50 -10.82
CA ASP A 209 -18.08 -6.82 -11.94
C ASP A 209 -17.31 -7.39 -13.14
N ARG A 210 -16.13 -6.82 -13.45
CA ARG A 210 -15.26 -7.38 -14.50
C ARG A 210 -14.79 -8.79 -14.20
N ASP A 211 -14.36 -9.07 -12.98
CA ASP A 211 -13.90 -10.42 -12.61
C ASP A 211 -15.05 -11.42 -12.63
N LEU A 212 -16.22 -11.06 -12.11
CA LEU A 212 -17.42 -11.90 -12.17
C LEU A 212 -17.87 -12.17 -13.61
N LYS A 213 -17.76 -11.18 -14.50
CA LYS A 213 -18.02 -11.37 -15.94
C LYS A 213 -17.02 -12.33 -16.59
N ARG A 214 -15.73 -12.24 -16.23
CA ARG A 214 -14.70 -13.17 -16.72
C ARG A 214 -14.98 -14.60 -16.26
N GLU A 215 -15.29 -14.80 -14.98
CA GLU A 215 -15.65 -16.12 -14.43
C GLU A 215 -16.84 -16.74 -15.17
N LYS A 216 -17.91 -15.96 -15.40
CA LYS A 216 -19.09 -16.43 -16.16
C LYS A 216 -18.76 -16.84 -17.60
N LEU A 217 -17.74 -16.22 -18.20
CA LEU A 217 -17.26 -16.53 -19.55
C LEU A 217 -16.18 -17.63 -19.56
N GLY A 218 -15.84 -18.21 -18.41
CA GLY A 218 -14.74 -19.19 -18.29
C GLY A 218 -13.35 -18.59 -18.52
N LEU A 219 -13.22 -17.26 -18.43
CA LEU A 219 -11.96 -16.55 -18.55
C LEU A 219 -11.32 -16.39 -17.16
N GLU A 220 -9.99 -16.42 -17.12
CA GLU A 220 -9.22 -16.21 -15.89
C GLU A 220 -9.48 -14.81 -15.29
N PRO A 221 -10.06 -14.70 -14.08
CA PRO A 221 -10.24 -13.42 -13.38
C PRO A 221 -8.93 -12.95 -12.75
N THR A 222 -8.89 -11.70 -12.28
CA THR A 222 -7.72 -11.19 -11.54
C THR A 222 -7.74 -11.53 -10.04
N THR A 223 -8.94 -11.79 -9.51
CA THR A 223 -9.22 -12.14 -8.11
C THR A 223 -10.06 -13.40 -8.02
N GLU A 224 -9.94 -14.13 -6.91
CA GLU A 224 -10.59 -15.42 -6.70
C GLU A 224 -11.32 -15.45 -5.36
N ALA A 225 -12.58 -15.88 -5.32
CA ALA A 225 -13.31 -16.04 -4.07
C ALA A 225 -12.81 -17.26 -3.28
N VAL A 226 -12.30 -17.01 -2.07
CA VAL A 226 -11.76 -18.05 -1.18
C VAL A 226 -12.35 -18.02 0.24
N ALA A 227 -13.05 -16.95 0.60
CA ALA A 227 -13.65 -16.78 1.93
C ALA A 227 -14.93 -15.95 1.87
N GLU A 228 -15.73 -15.99 2.93
CA GLU A 228 -16.89 -15.11 3.08
C GLU A 228 -16.48 -13.65 3.29
N PRO A 229 -17.25 -12.65 2.81
CA PRO A 229 -18.53 -12.77 2.13
C PRO A 229 -18.45 -13.11 0.63
N ALA A 230 -17.26 -13.23 0.04
CA ALA A 230 -17.14 -13.42 -1.40
C ALA A 230 -17.73 -14.72 -1.95
N LEU A 231 -17.65 -15.82 -1.19
CA LEU A 231 -18.16 -17.13 -1.62
C LEU A 231 -19.70 -17.13 -1.73
N SER A 232 -20.38 -16.48 -0.79
CA SER A 232 -21.84 -16.35 -0.80
C SER A 232 -22.35 -15.14 -1.60
N PHE A 233 -21.46 -14.32 -2.16
CA PHE A 233 -21.85 -13.09 -2.84
C PHE A 233 -22.56 -13.37 -4.18
N VAL A 234 -23.83 -12.97 -4.25
CA VAL A 234 -24.61 -12.99 -5.49
C VAL A 234 -24.69 -11.57 -6.04
N TYR A 235 -24.00 -11.33 -7.15
CA TYR A 235 -24.03 -10.04 -7.82
C TYR A 235 -25.35 -9.83 -8.56
N ASN A 236 -26.12 -8.82 -8.13
CA ASN A 236 -27.31 -8.36 -8.82
C ASN A 236 -27.04 -6.99 -9.48
N PRO A 237 -26.82 -6.93 -10.81
CA PRO A 237 -26.55 -5.67 -11.52
C PRO A 237 -27.76 -4.74 -11.62
N SER A 238 -28.96 -5.17 -11.20
CA SER A 238 -30.21 -4.42 -11.36
C SER A 238 -30.50 -3.43 -10.22
N HIS A 239 -29.62 -3.30 -9.22
CA HIS A 239 -29.82 -2.42 -8.06
C HIS A 239 -28.70 -1.39 -7.94
N TYR A 240 -28.48 -0.56 -8.96
CA TYR A 240 -27.81 0.73 -8.86
C TYR A 240 -28.37 1.70 -9.90
#